data_AF-A0A1D6HVI0-F1
#
_entry.id   AF-A0A1D6HVI0-F1
#
_cell.length_a   1.000
_cell.length_b   1.000
_cell.length_c   1.000
_cell.angle_alpha   90.00
_cell.angle_beta   90.00
_cell.angle_gamma   90.00
#
_symmetry.space_group_name_H-M   'P 1'
#
loop_
_entity.id
_entity.type
_entity.pdbx_description
1 polymer ?
#
loop_
_entity_poly.entity_id
_entity_poly.type
_entity_poly.pdbx_seq_one_letter_code
_entity_poly.pdbx_strand_id
1 'polypeptide(L)'
;MFQVDYEFQCISIGLGIWYVRQLLVELVHGKRLNAQKFSIGGTPRKVLYHNESRTLLVLRTGLNGASSSSDVVQVDPQNGIYVFGFTNENPHRIKKCAVGRTRFTITCLKTFASRIAVGDCRDGVLFYSYNESHRKLELVYSDPAHRLVGDIALLNCETAVVSDRRGSISVLSCTRLEVSESPQKNLAVNCSFYMGETAMSIQKAAFRYRLPIDDDTDPVLETVYNCIVASTMLGSLFVMIPLSSEEHQLLQDVQEKLSVHPLTAPVLGNDHAEFRQRGTPSVVPPILDGDMLVQFLELTGEQQQAILTHALPGKGQHRPLSVFQVLQTLERVHYALN
;
A
#
# COMPACT_ATOMS: atom_id res chain seq x y z
N MET A 1 3.70 -25.75 1.23
CA MET A 1 4.92 -25.11 1.78
C MET A 1 4.74 -23.60 1.63
N PHE A 2 4.58 -22.87 2.73
CA PHE A 2 4.22 -21.44 2.70
C PHE A 2 5.45 -20.59 2.99
N GLN A 3 5.80 -19.70 2.06
CA GLN A 3 6.69 -18.59 2.30
C GLN A 3 5.81 -17.34 2.32
N VAL A 4 5.67 -16.74 3.49
CA VAL A 4 4.94 -15.50 3.75
C VAL A 4 6.00 -14.40 3.86
N ASP A 5 5.92 -13.38 3.01
CA ASP A 5 6.71 -12.16 3.18
C ASP A 5 6.20 -11.42 4.42
N TYR A 6 7.08 -11.18 5.39
CA TYR A 6 6.74 -10.63 6.70
C TYR A 6 6.71 -9.08 6.66
N GLU A 7 5.53 -8.48 6.75
CA GLU A 7 5.37 -7.09 7.19
C GLU A 7 4.89 -7.05 8.66
N PHE A 8 5.44 -6.12 9.45
CA PHE A 8 5.12 -5.95 10.87
C PHE A 8 4.16 -4.76 11.06
N GLN A 9 3.03 -4.98 11.73
CA GLN A 9 2.08 -3.94 12.14
C GLN A 9 1.66 -4.17 13.59
N CYS A 10 1.77 -3.12 14.41
CA CYS A 10 1.39 -3.14 15.82
C CYS A 10 -0.02 -2.55 15.99
N ILE A 11 -0.92 -3.26 16.67
CA ILE A 11 -2.22 -2.76 17.12
C ILE A 11 -2.09 -2.43 18.62
N SER A 12 -2.41 -1.20 18.99
CA SER A 12 -2.46 -0.76 20.38
C SER A 12 -3.91 -0.76 20.86
N ILE A 13 -4.24 -1.62 21.83
CA ILE A 13 -5.42 -1.49 22.68
C ILE A 13 -4.91 -1.51 24.12
N GLY A 14 -5.48 -0.64 24.96
CA GLY A 14 -4.92 -0.15 26.22
C GLY A 14 -4.27 -1.18 27.15
N LEU A 15 -3.25 -0.68 27.88
CA LEU A 15 -2.57 -1.33 29.01
C LEU A 15 -1.74 -2.57 28.65
N GLY A 16 -0.71 -2.38 27.83
CA GLY A 16 0.39 -3.33 27.69
C GLY A 16 1.09 -3.20 26.35
N ILE A 17 2.39 -2.89 26.35
CA ILE A 17 3.20 -3.05 25.13
C ILE A 17 3.45 -4.54 24.98
N TRP A 18 2.69 -5.19 24.12
CA TRP A 18 2.96 -6.57 23.72
C TRP A 18 3.88 -6.55 22.50
N TYR A 19 5.11 -7.04 22.67
CA TYR A 19 5.97 -7.37 21.54
C TYR A 19 5.47 -8.66 20.90
N VAL A 20 4.42 -8.57 20.09
CA VAL A 20 4.07 -9.64 19.17
C VAL A 20 4.78 -9.33 17.86
N ARG A 21 5.88 -10.05 17.64
CA ARG A 21 6.44 -10.30 16.31
C ARG A 21 5.22 -10.63 15.43
N GLN A 22 4.92 -9.89 14.36
CA GLN A 22 3.99 -10.38 13.32
C GLN A 22 4.71 -11.46 12.48
N LEU A 23 5.37 -12.38 13.17
CA LEU A 23 5.14 -13.77 12.89
C LEU A 23 3.65 -13.97 13.19
N LEU A 24 2.93 -14.71 12.36
CA LEU A 24 2.09 -15.71 12.99
C LEU A 24 3.05 -16.39 13.98
N VAL A 25 2.97 -16.10 15.30
CA VAL A 25 3.60 -16.99 16.25
C VAL A 25 2.83 -18.26 16.00
N GLU A 26 3.41 -19.14 15.19
CA GLU A 26 2.93 -20.48 15.03
C GLU A 26 3.11 -21.05 16.43
N LEU A 27 2.06 -20.90 17.23
CA LEU A 27 1.90 -21.51 18.54
C LEU A 27 1.71 -23.00 18.23
N VAL A 28 2.80 -23.62 17.78
CA VAL A 28 2.88 -25.05 17.59
C VAL A 28 2.53 -25.67 18.93
N HIS A 29 1.69 -26.70 18.89
CA HIS A 29 1.25 -27.40 20.08
C HIS A 29 2.47 -27.74 20.97
N GLY A 30 2.41 -27.33 22.24
CA GLY A 30 3.50 -27.54 23.21
C GLY A 30 4.44 -26.36 23.46
N LYS A 31 4.42 -25.29 22.64
CA LYS A 31 5.15 -24.04 22.98
C LYS A 31 4.35 -23.16 23.96
N ARG A 32 5.07 -22.34 24.73
CA ARG A 32 4.50 -21.38 25.69
C ARG A 32 5.15 -20.01 25.46
N LEU A 33 4.38 -18.94 25.67
CA LEU A 33 4.87 -17.57 25.53
C LEU A 33 5.69 -17.18 26.76
N ASN A 34 6.81 -16.49 26.53
CA ASN A 34 7.56 -15.81 27.59
C ASN A 34 7.35 -14.30 27.44
N ALA A 35 6.82 -13.64 28.47
CA ALA A 35 6.55 -12.22 28.47
C ALA A 35 7.67 -11.46 29.20
N GLN A 36 8.31 -10.51 28.53
CA GLN A 36 9.34 -9.66 29.12
C GLN A 36 9.02 -8.18 28.87
N LYS A 37 8.98 -7.38 29.93
CA LYS A 37 8.75 -5.94 29.87
C LYS A 37 10.07 -5.19 29.75
N PHE A 38 10.16 -4.30 28.78
CA PHE A 38 11.28 -3.35 28.64
C PHE A 38 10.75 -1.92 28.79
N SER A 39 11.37 -1.13 29.66
CA SER A 39 11.04 0.30 29.76
C SER A 39 11.81 1.06 28.69
N ILE A 40 11.06 1.63 27.73
CA ILE A 40 11.62 2.48 26.68
C ILE A 40 11.48 3.98 27.01
N GLY A 41 10.68 4.36 28.02
CA GLY A 41 10.32 5.75 28.32
C GLY A 41 9.32 6.33 27.31
N GLY A 42 8.29 7.04 27.79
CA GLY A 42 7.17 7.51 26.95
C GLY A 42 6.24 6.38 26.47
N THR A 43 5.13 6.75 25.82
CA THR A 43 4.12 5.81 25.29
C THR A 43 4.40 5.51 23.82
N PRO A 44 4.66 4.25 23.43
CA PRO A 44 4.85 3.90 22.02
C PRO A 44 3.52 3.96 21.24
N ARG A 45 3.58 4.48 20.01
CA ARG A 45 2.45 4.57 19.07
C ARG A 45 2.51 3.51 17.98
N LYS A 46 3.72 3.21 17.49
CA LYS A 46 3.98 2.16 16.51
C LYS A 46 5.35 1.55 16.79
N VAL A 47 5.43 0.23 16.77
CA VAL A 47 6.66 -0.52 16.97
C VAL A 47 6.86 -1.39 15.75
N LEU A 48 8.03 -1.30 15.12
CA LEU A 48 8.47 -2.21 14.06
C LEU A 48 9.74 -2.92 14.49
N TYR A 49 9.85 -4.19 14.10
CA TYR A 49 11.06 -4.96 14.26
C TYR A 49 11.65 -5.25 12.90
N HIS A 50 12.85 -4.76 12.64
CA HIS A 50 13.61 -5.11 11.46
C HIS A 50 14.43 -6.38 11.76
N ASN A 51 14.07 -7.50 11.12
CA ASN A 51 14.61 -8.82 11.47
C ASN A 51 16.09 -8.97 11.09
N GLU A 52 16.49 -8.48 9.91
CA GLU A 52 17.88 -8.62 9.43
C GLU A 52 18.86 -7.89 10.34
N SER A 53 18.58 -6.62 10.65
CA SER A 53 19.44 -5.82 11.53
C SER A 53 19.11 -5.98 13.02
N ARG A 54 18.21 -6.89 13.38
CA ARG A 54 17.70 -7.10 14.76
C ARG A 54 17.44 -5.78 15.48
N THR A 55 16.69 -4.88 14.84
CA THR A 55 16.52 -3.50 15.30
C THR A 55 15.06 -3.23 15.60
N LEU A 56 14.77 -2.57 16.71
CA LEU A 56 13.44 -2.05 17.02
C LEU A 56 13.36 -0.59 16.62
N LEU A 57 12.38 -0.25 15.80
CA LEU A 57 12.01 1.12 15.46
C LEU A 57 10.74 1.46 16.24
N VAL A 58 10.80 2.50 17.05
CA VAL A 58 9.70 2.86 17.93
C VAL A 58 9.33 4.32 17.73
N LEU A 59 8.09 4.54 17.28
CA LEU A 59 7.45 5.85 17.35
C LEU A 59 6.87 6.03 18.76
N ARG A 60 7.19 7.14 19.45
CA ARG A 60 6.78 7.39 20.84
C ARG A 60 6.15 8.75 21.04
N THR A 61 5.41 8.87 22.15
CA THR A 61 4.80 10.08 22.72
C THR A 61 5.24 10.25 24.17
N GLY A 62 5.16 11.45 24.72
CA GLY A 62 5.46 11.78 26.11
C GLY A 62 6.94 11.94 26.46
N LEU A 63 7.74 12.62 25.61
CA LEU A 63 9.07 13.06 26.01
C LEU A 63 8.94 14.41 26.71
N ASN A 64 9.22 14.43 28.02
CA ASN A 64 9.04 15.61 28.87
C ASN A 64 9.73 16.86 28.30
N GLY A 65 8.91 17.87 28.01
CA GLY A 65 9.29 19.20 27.57
C GLY A 65 8.06 20.01 27.15
N ALA A 66 7.32 20.48 28.16
CA ALA A 66 6.13 21.34 28.13
C ALA A 66 4.75 20.68 27.95
N SER A 67 4.02 20.68 29.07
CA SER A 67 2.57 20.72 29.29
C SER A 67 1.65 20.91 28.08
N SER A 68 0.65 20.04 27.92
CA SER A 68 -0.75 20.29 28.31
C SER A 68 -1.67 19.12 27.91
N SER A 69 -2.67 18.90 28.75
CA SER A 69 -3.73 17.88 28.74
C SER A 69 -4.99 18.38 28.04
N SER A 70 -5.77 17.50 27.38
CA SER A 70 -7.21 17.27 27.64
C SER A 70 -7.91 16.38 26.60
N ASP A 71 -9.07 15.87 27.01
CA ASP A 71 -9.87 14.78 26.47
C ASP A 71 -10.33 14.93 25.01
N VAL A 72 -10.19 13.83 24.26
CA VAL A 72 -10.58 13.62 22.86
C VAL A 72 -10.19 14.79 21.94
N VAL A 73 -9.10 14.63 21.16
CA VAL A 73 -8.46 15.64 20.27
C VAL A 73 -7.21 16.31 20.87
N GLN A 74 -6.36 15.56 21.59
CA GLN A 74 -4.93 15.92 21.65
C GLN A 74 -4.05 14.69 21.39
N VAL A 75 -3.77 14.48 20.10
CA VAL A 75 -2.71 13.57 19.64
C VAL A 75 -1.38 14.22 19.98
N ASP A 76 -0.61 13.67 20.93
CA ASP A 76 0.78 14.08 21.12
C ASP A 76 1.55 13.91 19.79
N PRO A 77 1.99 15.02 19.14
CA PRO A 77 2.42 15.05 17.75
C PRO A 77 3.94 14.96 17.64
N GLN A 78 4.57 13.97 18.25
CA GLN A 78 6.02 13.87 18.13
C GLN A 78 6.44 13.39 16.74
N ASN A 79 7.27 14.22 16.11
CA ASN A 79 7.88 14.02 14.80
C ASN A 79 9.18 13.19 14.86
N GLY A 80 9.45 12.51 15.97
CA GLY A 80 10.71 11.83 16.22
C GLY A 80 10.72 10.37 15.76
N ILE A 81 11.71 10.00 14.95
CA ILE A 81 12.02 8.63 14.54
C ILE A 81 13.17 8.13 15.40
N TYR A 82 13.02 7.00 16.08
CA TYR A 82 14.06 6.43 16.94
C TYR A 82 14.47 5.04 16.45
N VAL A 83 15.79 4.84 16.33
CA VAL A 83 16.38 3.54 15.97
C VAL A 83 17.04 2.93 17.19
N PHE A 84 16.68 1.68 17.51
CA PHE A 84 17.26 0.94 18.63
C PHE A 84 17.81 -0.41 18.18
N GLY A 85 19.06 -0.70 18.52
CA GLY A 85 19.70 -2.00 18.26
C GLY A 85 19.89 -2.82 19.53
N PHE A 86 19.95 -4.15 19.40
CA PHE A 86 20.39 -5.02 20.48
C PHE A 86 21.92 -5.05 20.58
N THR A 87 22.45 -5.03 21.80
CA THR A 87 23.90 -5.16 22.00
C THR A 87 24.32 -6.62 21.86
N ASN A 88 25.39 -6.90 21.11
CA ASN A 88 25.92 -8.27 20.93
C ASN A 88 26.29 -8.95 22.26
N GLU A 89 26.69 -8.17 23.26
CA GLU A 89 27.08 -8.66 24.59
C GLU A 89 25.87 -9.08 25.45
N ASN A 90 24.70 -8.49 25.22
CA ASN A 90 23.48 -8.84 25.94
C ASN A 90 22.25 -8.63 25.04
N PRO A 91 21.63 -9.72 24.53
CA PRO A 91 20.47 -9.63 23.65
C PRO A 91 19.21 -9.09 24.36
N HIS A 92 19.23 -8.95 25.69
CA HIS A 92 18.15 -8.32 26.48
C HIS A 92 18.40 -6.83 26.72
N ARG A 93 19.51 -6.27 26.26
CA ARG A 93 19.84 -4.84 26.42
C ARG A 93 19.69 -4.12 25.09
N ILE A 94 18.74 -3.19 25.06
CA ILE A 94 18.45 -2.34 23.90
C ILE A 94 19.27 -1.05 24.03
N LYS A 95 19.92 -0.63 22.95
CA LYS A 95 20.66 0.64 22.87
C LYS A 95 20.06 1.53 21.80
N LYS A 96 19.86 2.80 22.13
CA LYS A 96 19.49 3.83 21.17
C LYS A 96 20.65 4.06 20.19
N CYS A 97 20.40 3.84 18.91
CA CYS A 97 21.38 3.95 17.84
C CYS A 97 21.30 5.31 17.15
N ALA A 98 20.10 5.74 16.72
CA ALA A 98 19.92 6.99 15.97
C ALA A 98 18.60 7.68 16.29
N VAL A 99 18.52 8.97 15.95
CA VAL A 99 17.30 9.78 15.99
C VAL A 99 17.17 10.56 14.70
N GLY A 100 15.98 10.55 14.12
CA GLY A 100 15.56 11.44 13.05
C GLY A 100 14.37 12.28 13.53
N ARG A 101 14.10 13.38 12.85
CA ARG A 101 12.88 14.18 13.05
C ARG A 101 12.27 14.55 11.70
N THR A 102 10.95 14.45 11.59
CA THR A 102 10.16 14.97 10.46
C THR A 102 9.66 16.39 10.78
N ARG A 103 9.08 17.09 9.81
CA ARG A 103 8.47 18.40 10.05
C ARG A 103 7.10 18.27 10.72
N PHE A 104 6.32 17.30 10.27
CA PHE A 104 4.94 17.08 10.71
C PHE A 104 4.76 15.78 11.48
N THR A 105 3.60 15.66 12.12
CA THR A 105 3.23 14.50 12.93
C THR A 105 3.25 13.23 12.10
N ILE A 106 4.05 12.26 12.55
CA ILE A 106 4.12 10.94 11.93
C ILE A 106 2.81 10.20 12.16
N THR A 107 2.16 9.76 11.09
CA THR A 107 0.91 8.98 11.12
C THR A 107 1.18 7.49 11.01
N CYS A 108 2.19 7.10 10.22
CA CYS A 108 2.57 5.70 10.04
C CYS A 108 4.07 5.55 9.76
N LEU A 109 4.60 4.37 10.07
CA LEU A 109 5.98 3.99 9.82
C LEU A 109 5.98 2.57 9.25
N LYS A 110 6.77 2.31 8.22
CA LYS A 110 6.98 1.00 7.58
C LYS A 110 8.46 0.83 7.23
N THR A 111 8.92 -0.42 7.16
CA THR A 111 10.31 -0.72 6.82
C THR A 111 10.43 -1.87 5.84
N PHE A 112 11.42 -1.78 4.96
CA PHE A 112 11.82 -2.84 4.05
C PHE A 112 13.34 -2.80 3.91
N ALA A 113 14.03 -3.83 4.38
CA ALA A 113 15.50 -3.81 4.52
C ALA A 113 15.97 -2.53 5.28
N SER A 114 16.97 -1.83 4.77
CA SER A 114 17.46 -0.56 5.34
C SER A 114 16.57 0.66 5.07
N ARG A 115 15.50 0.52 4.26
CA ARG A 115 14.57 1.59 3.92
C ARG A 115 13.52 1.76 5.02
N ILE A 116 13.33 2.99 5.45
CA ILE A 116 12.30 3.37 6.41
C ILE A 116 11.37 4.37 5.72
N ALA A 117 10.12 3.98 5.49
CA ALA A 117 9.08 4.88 5.00
C ALA A 117 8.30 5.46 6.18
N VAL A 118 8.19 6.79 6.20
CA VAL A 118 7.55 7.55 7.27
C VAL A 118 6.45 8.38 6.64
N GLY A 119 5.20 8.02 6.91
CA GLY A 119 4.05 8.82 6.52
C GLY A 119 3.75 9.85 7.59
N ASP A 120 3.47 11.08 7.16
CA ASP A 120 3.06 12.14 8.07
C ASP A 120 1.70 12.73 7.69
N CYS A 121 1.24 13.68 8.50
CA CYS A 121 -0.08 14.27 8.35
C CYS A 121 -0.19 15.37 7.29
N ARG A 122 0.88 15.71 6.54
CA ARG A 122 0.87 16.84 5.61
C ARG A 122 1.79 16.71 4.39
N ASP A 123 3.06 16.34 4.58
CA ASP A 123 4.07 16.25 3.51
C ASP A 123 4.02 14.89 2.78
N GLY A 124 3.08 14.02 3.11
CA GLY A 124 2.99 12.70 2.49
C GLY A 124 3.99 11.71 3.10
N VAL A 125 4.69 10.97 2.24
CA VAL A 125 5.68 9.97 2.67
C VAL A 125 7.12 10.44 2.50
N LEU A 126 7.95 10.13 3.50
CA LEU A 126 9.38 10.41 3.54
C LEU A 126 10.15 9.08 3.61
N PHE A 127 11.11 8.89 2.71
CA PHE A 127 11.97 7.71 2.68
C PHE A 127 13.31 8.02 3.33
N TYR A 128 13.54 7.42 4.50
CA TYR A 128 14.81 7.44 5.20
C TYR A 128 15.63 6.18 4.90
N SER A 129 16.96 6.32 4.98
CA SER A 129 17.91 5.21 5.02
C SER A 129 18.66 5.26 6.35
N TYR A 130 18.81 4.10 7.00
CA TYR A 130 19.63 3.99 8.21
C TYR A 130 21.03 3.49 7.86
N ASN A 131 22.03 4.30 8.15
CA ASN A 131 23.44 3.91 8.05
C ASN A 131 23.93 3.38 9.40
N GLU A 132 24.23 2.08 9.45
CA GLU A 132 24.66 1.41 10.67
C GLU A 132 26.05 1.86 11.14
N SER A 133 27.01 1.98 10.22
CA SER A 133 28.39 2.40 10.51
C SER A 133 28.46 3.78 11.15
N HIS A 134 27.66 4.71 10.64
CA HIS A 134 27.59 6.09 11.16
C HIS A 134 26.49 6.31 12.19
N ARG A 135 25.66 5.29 12.47
CA ARG A 135 24.47 5.36 13.34
C ARG A 135 23.61 6.60 13.05
N LYS A 136 23.32 6.82 11.77
CA LYS A 136 22.65 8.02 11.28
C LYS A 136 21.45 7.67 10.41
N LEU A 137 20.39 8.46 10.55
CA LEU A 137 19.23 8.44 9.66
C LEU A 137 19.36 9.55 8.62
N GLU A 138 19.21 9.21 7.36
CA GLU A 138 19.32 10.15 6.24
C GLU A 138 18.04 10.13 5.43
N LEU A 139 17.45 11.30 5.20
CA LEU A 139 16.31 11.47 4.30
C LEU A 139 16.82 11.36 2.86
N VAL A 140 16.25 10.45 2.07
CA VAL A 140 16.68 10.18 0.69
C VAL A 140 15.65 10.65 -0.32
N TYR A 141 14.37 10.33 -0.10
CA TYR A 141 13.28 10.76 -0.97
C TYR A 141 12.11 11.34 -0.20
N SER A 142 11.37 12.27 -0.83
CA SER A 142 10.14 12.86 -0.31
C SER A 142 9.01 12.74 -1.32
N ASP A 143 7.78 12.63 -0.85
CA ASP A 143 6.57 12.70 -1.68
C ASP A 143 6.47 14.10 -2.31
N PRO A 144 6.25 14.21 -3.63
CA PRO A 144 6.03 15.50 -4.27
C PRO A 144 4.66 16.12 -3.92
N ALA A 145 3.72 15.34 -3.37
CA ALA A 145 2.36 15.77 -3.07
C ALA A 145 2.11 15.93 -1.56
N HIS A 146 1.24 16.87 -1.21
CA HIS A 146 0.77 17.03 0.17
C HIS A 146 -0.34 16.04 0.47
N ARG A 147 -0.01 14.96 1.17
CA ARG A 147 -0.97 13.90 1.54
C ARG A 147 -1.14 13.80 3.05
N LEU A 148 -2.38 13.59 3.47
CA LEU A 148 -2.66 13.19 4.85
C LEU A 148 -2.54 11.67 4.92
N VAL A 149 -1.34 11.16 5.18
CA VAL A 149 -1.09 9.72 5.03
C VAL A 149 -1.92 8.90 6.02
N GLY A 150 -2.67 7.94 5.48
CA GLY A 150 -3.41 6.92 6.22
C GLY A 150 -2.50 5.79 6.67
N ASP A 151 -2.03 5.00 5.71
CA ASP A 151 -1.11 3.88 5.87
C ASP A 151 -0.23 3.71 4.61
N ILE A 152 0.86 2.97 4.75
CA ILE A 152 1.85 2.69 3.70
C ILE A 152 2.04 1.17 3.58
N ALA A 153 2.25 0.66 2.36
CA ALA A 153 2.82 -0.67 2.12
C ALA A 153 4.10 -0.51 1.29
N LEU A 154 5.20 -1.12 1.73
CA LEU A 154 6.46 -1.09 0.98
C LEU A 154 6.54 -2.34 0.11
N LEU A 155 6.51 -2.17 -1.21
CA LEU A 155 6.59 -3.31 -2.15
C LEU A 155 8.03 -3.82 -2.27
N ASN A 156 8.98 -2.89 -2.20
CA ASN A 156 10.43 -3.12 -2.20
C ASN A 156 11.13 -1.87 -1.61
N CYS A 157 12.45 -1.76 -1.76
CA CYS A 157 13.22 -0.61 -1.23
C CYS A 157 13.03 0.71 -1.99
N GLU A 158 12.31 0.68 -3.12
CA GLU A 158 12.15 1.77 -4.10
C GLU A 158 10.69 2.19 -4.29
N THR A 159 9.74 1.26 -4.11
CA THR A 159 8.33 1.44 -4.41
C THR A 159 7.47 1.30 -3.16
N ALA A 160 6.60 2.29 -2.92
CA ALA A 160 5.60 2.26 -1.87
C ALA A 160 4.19 2.51 -2.43
N VAL A 161 3.20 1.92 -1.77
CA VAL A 161 1.80 2.26 -1.93
C VAL A 161 1.39 3.08 -0.72
N VAL A 162 0.75 4.23 -0.96
CA VAL A 162 0.41 5.19 0.07
C VAL A 162 -1.08 5.50 -0.02
N SER A 163 -1.80 5.40 1.10
CA SER A 163 -3.16 5.93 1.21
C SER A 163 -3.14 7.35 1.73
N ASP A 164 -4.02 8.18 1.18
CA ASP A 164 -4.42 9.46 1.74
C ASP A 164 -5.76 9.29 2.44
N ARG A 165 -5.91 9.86 3.63
CA ARG A 165 -7.19 9.85 4.36
C ARG A 165 -8.31 10.57 3.62
N ARG A 166 -7.99 11.42 2.64
CA ARG A 166 -8.96 12.01 1.69
C ARG A 166 -9.62 10.98 0.77
N GLY A 167 -9.11 9.75 0.73
CA GLY A 167 -9.72 8.61 0.03
C GLY A 167 -9.00 8.20 -1.26
N SER A 168 -7.80 8.70 -1.50
CA SER A 168 -6.96 8.27 -2.62
C SER A 168 -5.92 7.25 -2.19
N ILE A 169 -5.53 6.38 -3.11
CA ILE A 169 -4.35 5.53 -3.00
C ILE A 169 -3.40 5.84 -4.16
N SER A 170 -2.10 5.86 -3.92
CA SER A 170 -1.10 6.17 -4.94
C SER A 170 0.11 5.25 -4.81
N VAL A 171 0.67 4.87 -5.95
CA VAL A 171 1.93 4.13 -6.03
C VAL A 171 3.05 5.12 -6.33
N LEU A 172 4.05 5.16 -5.45
CA LEU A 172 5.20 6.04 -5.54
C LEU A 172 6.46 5.22 -5.73
N SER A 173 7.36 5.65 -6.61
CA SER A 173 8.65 4.97 -6.81
C SER A 173 9.81 5.96 -6.88
N CYS A 174 11.01 5.53 -6.50
CA CYS A 174 12.21 6.31 -6.81
C CYS A 174 12.73 5.98 -8.22
N THR A 175 12.86 6.99 -9.08
CA THR A 175 13.53 6.86 -10.37
C THR A 175 15.04 6.93 -10.16
N ARG A 176 15.76 5.82 -10.43
CA ARG A 176 17.23 5.77 -10.33
C ARG A 176 17.96 6.74 -11.27
N LEU A 177 17.26 7.30 -12.26
CA LEU A 177 17.85 7.94 -13.43
C LEU A 177 18.30 9.39 -13.21
N GLU A 178 17.93 10.04 -12.09
CA GLU A 178 18.34 11.42 -11.85
C GLU A 178 19.37 11.52 -10.71
N VAL A 179 20.61 11.75 -11.12
CA VAL A 179 21.65 12.36 -10.26
C VAL A 179 21.24 13.81 -10.05
N SER A 180 20.21 14.03 -9.23
CA SER A 180 19.90 15.38 -8.75
C SER A 180 21.02 15.84 -7.83
N GLU A 181 21.60 17.00 -8.12
CA GLU A 181 22.56 17.71 -7.24
C GLU A 181 21.89 18.21 -5.95
N SER A 182 20.56 18.18 -5.88
CA SER A 182 19.83 18.53 -4.65
C SER A 182 19.88 17.38 -3.63
N PRO A 183 20.04 17.69 -2.33
CA PRO A 183 20.07 16.67 -1.27
C PRO A 183 18.70 15.99 -1.03
N GLN A 184 17.61 16.51 -1.60
CA GLN A 184 16.26 15.99 -1.44
C GLN A 184 15.67 15.62 -2.80
N LYS A 185 15.52 14.32 -3.06
CA LYS A 185 14.93 13.81 -4.30
C LYS A 185 13.44 13.58 -4.12
N ASN A 186 12.64 13.89 -5.14
CA ASN A 186 11.22 13.58 -5.11
C ASN A 186 10.96 12.15 -5.59
N LEU A 187 9.96 11.50 -5.01
CA LEU A 187 9.40 10.26 -5.55
C LEU A 187 8.61 10.58 -6.84
N ALA A 188 8.63 9.65 -7.79
CA ALA A 188 7.73 9.67 -8.93
C ALA A 188 6.39 9.07 -8.53
N VAL A 189 5.29 9.74 -8.90
CA VAL A 189 3.95 9.17 -8.79
C VAL A 189 3.74 8.29 -10.03
N ASN A 190 3.58 6.98 -9.83
CA ASN A 190 3.42 6.04 -10.94
C ASN A 190 1.97 5.94 -11.39
N CYS A 191 1.05 5.83 -10.42
CA CYS A 191 -0.38 5.77 -10.65
C CYS A 191 -1.12 6.13 -9.35
N SER A 192 -2.41 6.47 -9.49
CA SER A 192 -3.26 6.85 -8.37
C SER A 192 -4.72 6.50 -8.67
N PHE A 193 -5.50 6.31 -7.60
CA PHE A 193 -6.90 5.97 -7.67
C PHE A 193 -7.66 6.59 -6.51
N TYR A 194 -8.79 7.24 -6.81
CA TYR A 194 -9.72 7.71 -5.80
C TYR A 194 -10.73 6.61 -5.47
N MET A 195 -10.59 6.03 -4.28
CA MET A 195 -11.49 4.97 -3.77
C MET A 195 -12.85 5.54 -3.37
N GLY A 196 -12.91 6.81 -2.99
CA GLY A 196 -14.12 7.43 -2.39
C GLY A 196 -14.25 7.19 -0.88
N GLU A 197 -13.34 6.40 -0.30
CA GLU A 197 -13.35 6.04 1.12
C GLU A 197 -11.94 6.08 1.71
N THR A 198 -11.84 6.33 3.02
CA THR A 198 -10.55 6.32 3.73
C THR A 198 -10.05 4.89 3.93
N ALA A 199 -8.90 4.57 3.33
CA ALA A 199 -8.17 3.34 3.66
C ALA A 199 -7.56 3.43 5.07
N MET A 200 -7.80 2.39 5.87
CA MET A 200 -7.36 2.24 7.25
C MET A 200 -6.08 1.40 7.36
N SER A 201 -5.90 0.43 6.47
CA SER A 201 -4.67 -0.37 6.39
C SER A 201 -4.39 -0.77 4.95
N ILE A 202 -3.12 -0.83 4.57
CA ILE A 202 -2.66 -1.39 3.29
C ILE A 202 -1.65 -2.50 3.58
N GLN A 203 -1.78 -3.62 2.86
CA GLN A 203 -0.86 -4.75 2.96
C GLN A 203 -0.53 -5.30 1.58
N LYS A 204 0.72 -5.73 1.39
CA LYS A 204 1.09 -6.61 0.28
C LYS A 204 0.56 -8.01 0.60
N ALA A 205 -0.17 -8.62 -0.32
CA ALA A 205 -0.68 -9.97 -0.17
C ALA A 205 -0.35 -10.83 -1.40
N ALA A 206 -0.39 -12.14 -1.22
CA ALA A 206 -0.24 -13.10 -2.30
C ALA A 206 -1.46 -14.02 -2.31
N PHE A 207 -2.30 -13.93 -3.33
CA PHE A 207 -3.39 -14.87 -3.54
C PHE A 207 -2.85 -16.13 -4.21
N ARG A 208 -3.21 -17.28 -3.64
CA ARG A 208 -2.91 -18.59 -4.21
C ARG A 208 -4.22 -19.12 -4.76
N TYR A 209 -4.31 -19.13 -6.08
CA TYR A 209 -5.44 -19.76 -6.75
C TYR A 209 -5.06 -21.18 -7.17
N ARG A 210 -5.97 -22.13 -6.93
CA ARG A 210 -5.87 -23.51 -7.38
C ARG A 210 -6.98 -23.74 -8.38
N LEU A 211 -6.63 -23.83 -9.65
CA LEU A 211 -7.55 -24.32 -10.67
C LEU A 211 -7.83 -25.81 -10.40
N PRO A 212 -9.09 -26.22 -10.18
CA PRO A 212 -9.44 -27.63 -10.28
C PRO A 212 -9.35 -28.00 -11.77
N ILE A 213 -8.25 -28.65 -12.16
CA ILE A 213 -8.20 -29.33 -13.45
C ILE A 213 -8.91 -30.66 -13.23
N ASP A 214 -9.96 -30.88 -14.01
CA ASP A 214 -10.74 -32.11 -14.01
C ASP A 214 -9.85 -33.29 -14.49
N ASP A 215 -10.01 -34.42 -13.80
CA ASP A 215 -9.47 -35.77 -14.02
C ASP A 215 -7.93 -36.03 -14.05
N ASP A 216 -7.47 -36.55 -12.91
CA ASP A 216 -6.50 -37.63 -12.63
C ASP A 216 -5.09 -37.71 -13.25
N THR A 217 -4.64 -36.83 -14.14
CA THR A 217 -3.21 -36.87 -14.57
C THR A 217 -2.74 -35.55 -15.18
N ASP A 218 -2.41 -34.53 -14.37
CA ASP A 218 -1.41 -33.50 -14.72
C ASP A 218 -1.13 -32.53 -13.55
N PRO A 219 0.05 -31.85 -13.52
CA PRO A 219 0.47 -31.05 -12.37
C PRO A 219 -0.41 -29.81 -12.15
N VAL A 220 -0.89 -29.65 -10.91
CA VAL A 220 -1.60 -28.47 -10.40
C VAL A 220 -0.80 -27.20 -10.75
N LEU A 221 -1.34 -26.36 -11.64
CA LEU A 221 -0.76 -25.05 -11.95
C LEU A 221 -1.08 -24.07 -10.82
N GLU A 222 -0.24 -24.02 -9.78
CA GLU A 222 -0.34 -23.02 -8.71
C GLU A 222 0.06 -21.64 -9.25
N THR A 223 -0.91 -20.77 -9.47
CA THR A 223 -0.63 -19.37 -9.82
C THR A 223 -0.67 -18.50 -8.58
N VAL A 224 0.43 -17.77 -8.33
CA VAL A 224 0.56 -16.87 -7.19
C VAL A 224 0.51 -15.44 -7.69
N TYR A 225 -0.55 -14.72 -7.31
CA TYR A 225 -0.71 -13.31 -7.66
C TYR A 225 -0.29 -12.43 -6.50
N ASN A 226 0.79 -11.67 -6.67
CA ASN A 226 1.13 -10.59 -5.75
C ASN A 226 0.16 -9.43 -5.99
N CYS A 227 -0.50 -8.98 -4.93
CA CYS A 227 -1.48 -7.91 -4.97
C CYS A 227 -1.29 -6.98 -3.78
N ILE A 228 -2.01 -5.87 -3.82
CA ILE A 228 -2.12 -4.96 -2.70
C ILE A 228 -3.56 -5.00 -2.21
N VAL A 229 -3.75 -5.24 -0.92
CA VAL A 229 -5.06 -5.23 -0.29
C VAL A 229 -5.14 -4.00 0.62
N ALA A 230 -6.21 -3.23 0.47
CA ALA A 230 -6.53 -2.12 1.35
C ALA A 230 -7.88 -2.36 2.03
N SER A 231 -7.94 -2.18 3.34
CA SER A 231 -9.21 -2.16 4.08
C SER A 231 -9.65 -0.73 4.34
N THR A 232 -10.94 -0.44 4.23
CA THR A 232 -11.49 0.91 4.39
C THR A 232 -12.25 1.09 5.70
N MET A 233 -12.50 2.35 6.03
CA MET A 233 -13.30 2.73 7.21
C MET A 233 -14.77 2.30 7.09
N LEU A 234 -15.30 2.13 5.87
CA LEU A 234 -16.69 1.68 5.66
C LEU A 234 -16.83 0.15 5.61
N GLY A 235 -15.75 -0.59 5.84
CA GLY A 235 -15.77 -2.06 5.88
C GLY A 235 -15.49 -2.74 4.54
N SER A 236 -15.13 -1.98 3.51
CA SER A 236 -14.79 -2.49 2.18
C SER A 236 -13.35 -3.01 2.12
N LEU A 237 -13.10 -3.97 1.22
CA LEU A 237 -11.77 -4.43 0.84
C LEU A 237 -11.50 -4.10 -0.62
N PHE A 238 -10.42 -3.39 -0.88
CA PHE A 238 -9.92 -3.12 -2.23
C PHE A 238 -8.74 -4.05 -2.51
N VAL A 239 -8.81 -4.78 -3.62
CA VAL A 239 -7.71 -5.63 -4.09
C VAL A 239 -7.19 -5.07 -5.41
N MET A 240 -5.93 -4.64 -5.41
CA MET A 240 -5.25 -4.14 -6.60
C MET A 240 -4.30 -5.20 -7.13
N ILE A 241 -4.59 -5.68 -8.34
CA ILE A 241 -3.79 -6.67 -9.05
C ILE A 241 -2.93 -5.96 -10.09
N PRO A 242 -1.60 -6.21 -10.13
CA PRO A 242 -0.74 -5.71 -11.19
C PRO A 242 -1.17 -6.26 -12.56
N LEU A 243 -1.21 -5.39 -13.57
CA LEU A 243 -1.48 -5.73 -14.97
C LEU A 243 -0.20 -5.56 -15.80
N SER A 244 -0.08 -6.35 -16.88
CA SER A 244 0.90 -6.04 -17.91
C SER A 244 0.50 -4.75 -18.65
N SER A 245 1.45 -4.09 -19.32
CA SER A 245 1.15 -2.88 -20.11
C SER A 245 0.11 -3.14 -21.21
N GLU A 246 0.15 -4.34 -21.83
CA GLU A 246 -0.79 -4.74 -22.88
C GLU A 246 -2.21 -4.94 -22.31
N GLU A 247 -2.32 -5.60 -21.16
CA GLU A 247 -3.60 -5.82 -20.48
C GLU A 247 -4.19 -4.51 -19.98
N HIS A 248 -3.35 -3.64 -19.41
CA HIS A 248 -3.77 -2.31 -18.95
C HIS A 248 -4.31 -1.48 -20.13
N GLN A 249 -3.61 -1.45 -21.25
CA GLN A 249 -4.07 -0.72 -22.44
C GLN A 249 -5.38 -1.29 -22.99
N LEU A 250 -5.48 -2.62 -23.09
CA LEU A 250 -6.69 -3.29 -23.56
C LEU A 250 -7.90 -2.95 -22.67
N LEU A 251 -7.74 -3.10 -21.36
CA LEU A 251 -8.81 -2.87 -20.39
C LEU A 251 -9.13 -1.38 -20.22
N GLN A 252 -8.15 -0.49 -20.40
CA GLN A 252 -8.41 0.96 -20.40
C GLN A 252 -9.36 1.34 -21.53
N ASP A 253 -9.13 0.86 -22.76
CA ASP A 253 -10.01 1.13 -23.90
C ASP A 253 -11.43 0.58 -23.66
N VAL A 254 -11.55 -0.56 -22.99
CA VAL A 254 -12.84 -1.15 -22.60
C VAL A 254 -13.55 -0.29 -21.54
N GLN A 255 -12.84 0.13 -20.49
CA GLN A 255 -13.38 0.97 -19.43
C GLN A 255 -13.90 2.32 -19.96
N GLU A 256 -13.15 2.97 -20.85
CA GLU A 256 -13.58 4.22 -21.46
C GLU A 256 -14.92 4.05 -22.20
N LYS A 257 -15.08 2.95 -22.95
CA LYS A 257 -16.34 2.65 -23.65
C LYS A 257 -17.47 2.33 -22.69
N LEU A 258 -17.23 1.51 -21.67
CA LEU A 258 -18.21 1.20 -20.63
C LEU A 258 -18.68 2.49 -19.92
N SER A 259 -17.77 3.43 -19.65
CA SER A 259 -18.06 4.63 -18.86
C SER A 259 -19.07 5.58 -19.53
N VAL A 260 -19.20 5.51 -20.85
CA VAL A 260 -20.09 6.38 -21.64
C VAL A 260 -21.25 5.64 -22.27
N HIS A 261 -21.20 4.30 -22.36
CA HIS A 261 -22.24 3.52 -23.02
C HIS A 261 -23.53 3.51 -22.17
N PRO A 262 -24.73 3.76 -22.74
CA PRO A 262 -25.96 3.90 -21.96
C PRO A 262 -26.33 2.72 -21.05
N LEU A 263 -25.87 1.51 -21.35
CA LEU A 263 -26.12 0.32 -20.53
C LEU A 263 -25.31 0.30 -19.22
N THR A 264 -24.16 0.97 -19.18
CA THR A 264 -23.16 0.84 -18.10
C THR A 264 -22.70 2.20 -17.55
N ALA A 265 -23.09 3.30 -18.20
CA ALA A 265 -22.75 4.64 -17.77
C ALA A 265 -23.24 4.90 -16.32
N PRO A 266 -22.50 5.68 -15.52
CA PRO A 266 -22.91 6.00 -14.16
C PRO A 266 -24.34 6.55 -14.07
N VAL A 267 -25.16 5.96 -13.21
CA VAL A 267 -26.62 6.22 -13.12
C VAL A 267 -26.96 7.70 -12.91
N LEU A 268 -26.13 8.41 -12.14
CA LEU A 268 -26.34 9.84 -11.84
C LEU A 268 -25.71 10.78 -12.90
N GLY A 269 -25.16 10.24 -13.98
CA GLY A 269 -24.51 11.01 -15.05
C GLY A 269 -23.15 11.61 -14.65
N ASN A 270 -22.55 11.13 -13.56
CA ASN A 270 -21.21 11.57 -13.13
C ASN A 270 -20.16 11.14 -14.16
N ASP A 271 -19.15 11.98 -14.39
CA ASP A 271 -17.97 11.58 -15.14
C ASP A 271 -17.13 10.60 -14.31
N HIS A 272 -16.99 9.37 -14.83
CA HIS A 272 -16.25 8.28 -14.17
C HIS A 272 -14.77 8.62 -14.01
N ALA A 273 -14.14 9.17 -15.05
CA ALA A 273 -12.72 9.48 -15.05
C ALA A 273 -12.42 10.63 -14.09
N GLU A 274 -13.25 11.68 -14.08
CA GLU A 274 -13.14 12.79 -13.13
C GLU A 274 -13.24 12.28 -11.67
N PHE A 275 -14.21 11.39 -11.41
CA PHE A 275 -14.39 10.81 -10.09
C PHE A 275 -13.17 9.99 -9.64
N ARG A 276 -12.70 9.04 -10.47
CA ARG A 276 -11.59 8.14 -10.11
C ARG A 276 -10.22 8.81 -10.11
N GLN A 277 -10.05 9.90 -10.84
CA GLN A 277 -8.79 10.66 -10.92
C GLN A 277 -8.76 11.90 -10.04
N ARG A 278 -9.74 12.07 -9.14
CA ARG A 278 -9.79 13.21 -8.21
C ARG A 278 -8.47 13.37 -7.42
N GLY A 279 -7.84 14.53 -7.55
CA GLY A 279 -6.57 14.85 -6.88
C GLY A 279 -5.34 14.14 -7.45
N THR A 280 -5.48 13.46 -8.60
CA THR A 280 -4.38 12.80 -9.30
C THR A 280 -3.81 13.73 -10.38
N PRO A 281 -2.46 13.82 -10.54
CA PRO A 281 -1.88 14.55 -11.66
C PRO A 281 -2.30 13.92 -12.99
N SER A 282 -2.74 14.72 -13.98
CA SER A 282 -3.21 14.23 -15.29
C SER A 282 -2.18 13.44 -16.12
N VAL A 283 -0.91 13.41 -15.69
CA VAL A 283 0.22 12.85 -16.45
C VAL A 283 0.46 11.37 -16.14
N VAL A 284 -0.12 10.83 -15.07
CA VAL A 284 0.13 9.44 -14.64
C VAL A 284 -0.94 8.48 -15.16
N PRO A 285 -0.57 7.25 -15.59
CA PRO A 285 -1.55 6.26 -16.00
C PRO A 285 -2.53 5.95 -14.85
N PRO A 286 -3.85 5.88 -15.13
CA PRO A 286 -4.84 5.61 -14.12
C PRO A 286 -4.79 4.15 -13.68
N ILE A 287 -5.09 3.90 -12.41
CA ILE A 287 -5.50 2.56 -11.99
C ILE A 287 -6.91 2.30 -12.54
N LEU A 288 -7.11 1.12 -13.12
CA LEU A 288 -8.40 0.75 -13.70
C LEU A 288 -9.40 0.38 -12.61
N ASP A 289 -10.67 0.70 -12.85
CA ASP A 289 -11.79 0.42 -11.99
C ASP A 289 -12.36 -0.96 -12.30
N GLY A 290 -12.01 -1.94 -11.45
CA GLY A 290 -12.48 -3.32 -11.57
C GLY A 290 -14.01 -3.44 -11.53
N ASP A 291 -14.70 -2.60 -10.76
CA ASP A 291 -16.16 -2.62 -10.65
C ASP A 291 -16.82 -2.10 -11.93
N MET A 292 -16.15 -1.21 -12.64
CA MET A 292 -16.60 -0.76 -13.97
C MET A 292 -16.37 -1.86 -15.00
N LEU A 293 -15.20 -2.49 -14.98
CA LEU A 293 -14.79 -3.52 -15.94
C LEU A 293 -15.60 -4.81 -15.83
N VAL A 294 -15.95 -5.23 -14.60
CA VAL A 294 -16.69 -6.48 -14.38
C VAL A 294 -18.11 -6.43 -14.96
N GLN A 295 -18.71 -5.24 -15.10
CA GLN A 295 -20.00 -5.08 -15.78
C GLN A 295 -19.99 -5.65 -17.20
N PHE A 296 -18.84 -5.66 -17.88
CA PHE A 296 -18.72 -6.28 -19.21
C PHE A 296 -19.07 -7.77 -19.19
N LEU A 297 -18.74 -8.48 -18.10
CA LEU A 297 -19.03 -9.91 -17.93
C LEU A 297 -20.52 -10.18 -17.70
N GLU A 298 -21.28 -9.18 -17.25
CA GLU A 298 -22.73 -9.30 -16.99
C GLU A 298 -23.58 -9.10 -18.26
N LEU A 299 -22.97 -8.65 -19.34
CA LEU A 299 -23.65 -8.32 -20.60
C LEU A 299 -23.78 -9.53 -21.53
N THR A 300 -24.80 -9.49 -22.39
CA THR A 300 -24.93 -10.48 -23.47
C THR A 300 -23.84 -10.30 -24.53
N GLY A 301 -23.53 -11.35 -25.30
CA GLY A 301 -22.52 -11.27 -26.37
C GLY A 301 -22.81 -10.16 -27.40
N GLU A 302 -24.09 -9.92 -27.70
CA GLU A 302 -24.50 -8.81 -28.59
C GLU A 302 -24.20 -7.44 -27.97
N GLN A 303 -24.49 -7.26 -26.67
CA GLN A 303 -24.22 -6.02 -25.95
C GLN A 303 -22.72 -5.77 -25.79
N GLN A 304 -21.94 -6.82 -25.50
CA GLN A 304 -20.47 -6.75 -25.45
C GLN A 304 -19.90 -6.25 -26.79
N GLN A 305 -20.34 -6.85 -27.90
CA GLN A 305 -19.91 -6.44 -29.24
C GLN A 305 -20.34 -5.01 -29.57
N ALA A 306 -21.55 -4.59 -29.15
CA ALA A 306 -22.04 -3.23 -29.33
C ALA A 306 -21.17 -2.21 -28.57
N ILE A 307 -20.77 -2.52 -27.33
CA ILE A 307 -19.87 -1.66 -26.55
C ILE A 307 -18.50 -1.56 -27.19
N LEU A 308 -17.91 -2.69 -27.60
CA LEU A 308 -16.57 -2.68 -28.21
C LEU A 308 -16.54 -1.94 -29.56
N THR A 309 -17.66 -1.84 -30.28
CA THR A 309 -17.77 -1.08 -31.53
C THR A 309 -18.21 0.36 -31.33
N HIS A 310 -18.65 0.75 -30.13
CA HIS A 310 -19.08 2.10 -29.82
C HIS A 310 -17.96 3.12 -30.04
N ALA A 311 -18.25 4.16 -30.82
CA ALA A 311 -17.30 5.23 -31.12
C ALA A 311 -17.16 6.16 -29.91
N LEU A 312 -15.91 6.41 -29.49
CA LEU A 312 -15.63 7.41 -28.46
C LEU A 312 -15.60 8.81 -29.08
N PRO A 313 -16.28 9.80 -28.49
CA PRO A 313 -16.26 11.18 -29.00
C PRO A 313 -14.83 11.75 -28.91
N GLY A 314 -14.33 12.29 -30.03
CA GLY A 314 -13.04 12.99 -30.07
C GLY A 314 -11.78 12.12 -30.16
N LYS A 315 -11.90 10.79 -30.17
CA LYS A 315 -10.77 9.88 -30.45
C LYS A 315 -10.92 9.24 -31.84
N GLY A 316 -9.80 9.11 -32.56
CA GLY A 316 -9.76 8.45 -33.87
C GLY A 316 -10.11 6.95 -33.79
N GLN A 317 -10.12 6.25 -34.93
CA GLN A 317 -10.38 4.81 -34.94
C GLN A 317 -9.38 4.07 -34.03
N HIS A 318 -9.86 3.58 -32.89
CA HIS A 318 -9.11 2.68 -32.03
C HIS A 318 -8.93 1.33 -32.71
N ARG A 319 -7.87 0.61 -32.33
CA ARG A 319 -7.65 -0.78 -32.75
C ARG A 319 -8.91 -1.61 -32.46
N PRO A 320 -9.37 -2.46 -33.40
CA PRO A 320 -10.54 -3.30 -33.15
C PRO A 320 -10.25 -4.23 -31.97
N LEU A 321 -11.13 -4.18 -30.97
CA LEU A 321 -11.06 -5.02 -29.77
C LEU A 321 -11.82 -6.31 -30.02
N SER A 322 -11.22 -7.45 -29.67
CA SER A 322 -11.88 -8.75 -29.71
C SER A 322 -12.57 -9.04 -28.38
N VAL A 323 -13.87 -9.37 -28.43
CA VAL A 323 -14.64 -9.80 -27.24
C VAL A 323 -13.92 -10.95 -26.54
N PHE A 324 -13.43 -11.94 -27.30
CA PHE A 324 -12.72 -13.10 -26.74
C PHE A 324 -11.47 -12.68 -25.95
N GLN A 325 -10.67 -11.75 -26.48
CA GLN A 325 -9.47 -11.26 -25.78
C GLN A 325 -9.84 -10.53 -24.50
N VAL A 326 -10.86 -9.67 -24.54
CA VAL A 326 -11.34 -8.94 -23.35
C VAL A 326 -11.85 -9.90 -22.28
N LEU A 327 -12.69 -10.87 -22.64
CA LEU A 327 -13.20 -11.88 -21.72
C LEU A 327 -12.07 -12.70 -21.10
N GLN A 328 -11.14 -13.20 -21.90
CA GLN A 328 -10.01 -13.98 -21.40
C GLN A 328 -9.15 -13.18 -20.41
N THR A 329 -8.88 -11.91 -20.69
CA THR A 329 -8.14 -11.04 -19.78
C THR A 329 -8.92 -10.75 -18.50
N LEU A 330 -10.22 -10.43 -18.60
CA LEU A 330 -11.07 -10.16 -17.44
C LEU A 330 -11.24 -11.39 -16.56
N GLU A 331 -11.46 -12.57 -17.14
CA GLU A 331 -11.51 -13.84 -16.40
C GLU A 331 -10.19 -14.08 -15.67
N ARG A 332 -9.04 -13.90 -16.33
CA ARG A 332 -7.72 -14.05 -15.68
C ARG A 332 -7.55 -13.11 -14.48
N VAL A 333 -8.06 -11.87 -14.56
CA VAL A 333 -7.96 -10.87 -13.49
C VAL A 333 -9.01 -11.12 -12.39
N HIS A 334 -10.21 -11.55 -12.76
CA HIS A 334 -11.33 -11.79 -11.84
C HIS A 334 -11.18 -13.11 -11.08
N TYR A 335 -10.76 -14.20 -11.74
CA TYR A 335 -10.41 -15.46 -11.07
C TYR A 335 -9.21 -15.34 -10.14
N ALA A 336 -8.38 -14.29 -10.26
CA ALA A 336 -7.36 -14.02 -9.25
C ALA A 336 -7.95 -13.54 -7.90
N LEU A 337 -9.24 -13.19 -7.86
CA LEU A 337 -9.94 -12.65 -6.69
C LEU A 337 -10.93 -13.62 -6.02
N ASN A 338 -11.37 -14.68 -6.71
CA ASN A 338 -12.35 -15.67 -6.24
C ASN A 338 -11.69 -17.02 -5.92
#